data_AF-A0A357WSA2-F1
#
_entry.id   AF-A0A357WSA2-F1
#
_cell.length_a   1.000
_cell.length_b   1.000
_cell.length_c   1.000
_cell.angle_alpha   90.00
_cell.angle_beta   90.00
_cell.angle_gamma   90.00
#
_symmetry.space_group_name_H-M   'P 1'
#
loop_
_entity.id
_entity.type
_entity.pdbx_description
1 polymer ?
#
loop_
_entity_poly.entity_id
_entity_poly.type
_entity_poly.pdbx_seq_one_letter_code
_entity_poly.pdbx_strand_id
1 'polypeptide(L)' 'MEKPSADCTAYEIAENLKEIKDSMAEACIKAGRRPEDVMLLGVTKTVPPQRINAAIAAGL' A
#
# COMPACT_ATOMS: atom_id res chain seq x y z
N MET A 1 -9.69 -4.46 -13.38
CA MET A 1 -9.04 -3.73 -12.27
C MET A 1 -10.03 -2.67 -11.83
N GLU A 2 -10.98 -3.05 -10.98
CA GLU A 2 -11.88 -2.08 -10.35
C GLU A 2 -11.01 -1.13 -9.52
N LYS A 3 -11.05 0.16 -9.85
CA LYS A 3 -10.43 1.16 -8.99
C LYS A 3 -11.26 1.20 -7.70
N PRO A 4 -10.64 1.20 -6.51
CA PRO A 4 -11.34 1.55 -5.29
C PRO A 4 -12.07 2.89 -5.51
N SER A 5 -13.31 2.96 -5.06
CA SER A 5 -14.16 4.15 -5.12
C SER A 5 -13.39 5.42 -4.72
N ALA A 6 -13.80 6.55 -5.30
CA ALA A 6 -13.19 7.86 -5.06
C ALA A 6 -13.13 8.21 -3.55
N ASP A 7 -14.02 7.62 -2.77
CA ASP A 7 -14.16 7.77 -1.33
C ASP A 7 -13.79 6.47 -0.61
N CYS A 8 -12.50 6.11 -0.55
CA CYS A 8 -12.08 5.05 0.36
C CYS A 8 -11.83 5.62 1.75
N THR A 9 -12.26 4.88 2.75
CA THR A 9 -12.04 5.14 4.17
C THR A 9 -10.60 4.84 4.57
N ALA A 10 -10.19 5.33 5.74
CA ALA A 10 -8.87 5.00 6.30
C ALA A 10 -8.71 3.49 6.58
N TYR A 11 -9.81 2.80 6.92
CA TYR A 11 -9.81 1.34 7.12
C TYR A 11 -9.46 0.60 5.83
N GLU A 12 -10.10 0.96 4.71
CA GLU A 12 -9.80 0.36 3.41
C GLU A 12 -8.35 0.62 2.96
N ILE A 13 -7.77 1.77 3.29
CA ILE A 13 -6.36 2.04 3.00
C ILE A 13 -5.45 1.10 3.80
N ALA A 14 -5.73 0.89 5.08
CA ALA A 14 -4.95 0.02 5.93
C ALA A 14 -5.02 -1.45 5.47
N GLU A 15 -6.22 -1.95 5.14
CA GLU A 15 -6.39 -3.31 4.61
C GLU A 15 -5.66 -3.49 3.27
N ASN A 16 -5.80 -2.53 2.35
CA ASN A 16 -5.07 -2.56 1.08
C ASN A 16 -3.54 -2.57 1.30
N LEU A 17 -3.02 -1.77 2.24
CA LEU A 17 -1.58 -1.75 2.54
C LEU A 17 -1.10 -3.09 3.10
N LYS A 18 -1.91 -3.76 3.92
CA LYS A 18 -1.61 -5.09 4.45
C LYS A 18 -1.53 -6.12 3.32
N GLU A 19 -2.54 -6.19 2.46
CA GLU A 19 -2.55 -7.10 1.30
C GLU A 19 -1.36 -6.88 0.35
N ILE A 20 -1.00 -5.62 0.10
CA ILE A 20 0.16 -5.26 -0.72
C ILE A 20 1.46 -5.72 -0.04
N LYS A 21 1.63 -5.48 1.27
CA LYS A 21 2.82 -5.91 2.02
C LYS A 21 2.96 -7.44 2.04
N ASP A 22 1.86 -8.17 2.22
CA ASP A 22 1.84 -9.64 2.18
C ASP A 22 2.25 -10.17 0.79
N SER A 23 1.64 -9.61 -0.26
CA SER A 23 1.97 -9.95 -1.65
C SER A 23 3.43 -9.64 -2.00
N MET A 24 3.94 -8.50 -1.52
CA MET A 24 5.33 -8.09 -1.70
C MET A 24 6.29 -9.07 -0.99
N ALA A 25 5.97 -9.48 0.24
CA ALA A 25 6.79 -10.42 0.98
C ALA A 25 6.89 -11.79 0.27
N GLU A 26 5.76 -12.32 -0.21
CA GLU A 26 5.75 -13.55 -1.01
C GLU A 26 6.59 -13.43 -2.28
N ALA A 27 6.46 -12.31 -3.00
CA ALA A 27 7.22 -12.06 -4.23
C ALA A 27 8.73 -11.96 -3.94
N CYS A 28 9.12 -11.32 -2.84
CA CYS A 28 10.51 -11.23 -2.40
C CYS A 28 11.09 -12.62 -2.11
N ILE A 29 10.37 -13.45 -1.35
CA ILE A 29 10.77 -14.83 -1.02
C ILE A 29 10.97 -15.65 -2.31
N LYS A 30 10.01 -15.59 -3.24
CA LYS A 30 10.09 -16.28 -4.54
C LYS A 30 11.28 -15.80 -5.38
N ALA A 31 11.66 -14.53 -5.25
CA ALA A 31 12.81 -13.93 -5.93
C ALA A 31 14.15 -14.13 -5.19
N GLY A 32 14.18 -14.82 -4.04
CA GLY A 32 15.39 -14.98 -3.22
C GLY A 32 15.88 -13.68 -2.57
N ARG A 33 14.99 -12.69 -2.41
CA ARG A 33 15.28 -11.40 -1.76
C ARG A 33 14.62 -11.35 -0.40
N ARG A 34 15.22 -10.59 0.52
CA ARG A 34 14.57 -10.30 1.81
C ARG A 34 13.55 -9.19 1.60
N PRO A 35 12.35 -9.27 2.21
CA PRO A 35 11.36 -8.20 2.12
C PRO A 35 11.90 -6.83 2.55
N GLU A 36 12.81 -6.77 3.53
CA GLU A 36 13.44 -5.51 3.96
C GLU A 36 14.34 -4.85 2.91
N ASP A 37 14.79 -5.58 1.89
CA ASP A 37 15.60 -5.04 0.79
C ASP A 37 14.74 -4.39 -0.31
N VAL A 38 13.41 -4.35 -0.13
CA VAL A 38 12.43 -3.81 -1.08
C VAL A 38 11.57 -2.74 -0.39
N MET A 39 11.52 -1.55 -0.99
CA MET A 39 10.75 -0.44 -0.47
C MET A 39 9.44 -0.28 -1.24
N LEU A 40 8.32 -0.21 -0.51
CA LEU A 40 7.02 0.15 -1.07
C LEU A 40 6.91 1.68 -1.18
N LEU A 41 6.78 2.19 -2.39
CA LEU A 41 6.64 3.64 -2.65
C LEU A 41 5.20 4.00 -3.01
N GLY A 42 4.57 4.85 -2.19
CA GLY A 42 3.25 5.41 -2.47
C GLY A 42 3.26 6.41 -3.63
N VAL A 43 2.62 6.09 -4.75
CA VAL A 43 2.44 7.03 -5.86
C VAL A 43 1.22 7.91 -5.59
N THR A 44 1.44 9.16 -5.22
CA THR A 44 0.39 10.07 -4.74
C THR A 44 -0.08 11.11 -5.77
N LYS A 45 0.38 11.02 -7.02
CA LYS A 45 -0.03 11.95 -8.08
C LYS A 45 -1.55 11.88 -8.26
N THR A 46 -2.24 13.01 -8.23
CA THR A 46 -3.71 13.14 -8.30
C THR A 46 -4.49 12.60 -7.11
N VAL A 47 -3.83 12.18 -6.03
CA VAL A 47 -4.49 11.69 -4.80
C VAL A 47 -4.70 12.86 -3.83
N PRO A 48 -5.92 13.05 -3.27
CA PRO A 48 -6.17 14.11 -2.31
C PRO A 48 -5.41 13.90 -0.99
N PRO A 49 -4.98 14.99 -0.30
CA PRO A 49 -4.17 14.91 0.92
C PRO A 49 -4.76 14.04 2.04
N GLN A 50 -6.08 13.97 2.16
CA GLN A 50 -6.78 13.19 3.17
C GLN A 50 -6.49 11.69 3.04
N ARG A 51 -6.48 11.16 1.81
CA ARG A 51 -6.10 9.76 1.55
C ARG A 51 -4.61 9.52 1.80
N ILE A 52 -3.76 10.51 1.47
CA ILE A 52 -2.32 10.42 1.73
C ILE A 52 -2.06 10.35 3.25
N ASN A 53 -2.70 11.21 4.04
CA ASN A 53 -2.58 11.21 5.49
C ASN A 53 -3.08 9.91 6.12
N ALA A 54 -4.16 9.33 5.59
CA ALA A 54 -4.64 8.03 6.04
C ALA A 54 -3.63 6.90 5.73
N ALA A 55 -2.95 6.93 4.57
CA ALA A 55 -1.90 5.98 4.23
C ALA A 55 -0.67 6.13 5.16
N ILE A 56 -0.26 7.36 5.45
CA ILE A 56 0.82 7.65 6.41
C ILE A 56 0.45 7.11 7.81
N ALA A 57 -0.78 7.37 8.27
CA ALA A 57 -1.27 6.87 9.56
C ALA A 57 -1.34 5.33 9.63
N ALA A 58 -1.53 4.67 8.49
CA ALA A 58 -1.52 3.21 8.37
C ALA A 58 -0.10 2.60 8.23
N GLY A 59 0.95 3.42 8.25
CA GLY A 59 2.35 2.97 8.22
C GLY A 59 2.89 2.68 6.83
N LEU A 60 2.47 3.48 5.83
CA LEU A 60 3.19 3.66 4.56
C LEU A 60 4.32 4.68 4.72
#